data_AF-A0A494RHM3-F1
#
_entry.id   AF-A0A494RHM3-F1
#
_cell.length_a   1.000
_cell.length_b   1.000
_cell.length_c   1.000
_cell.angle_alpha   90.00
_cell.angle_beta   90.00
_cell.angle_gamma   90.00
#
_symmetry.space_group_name_H-M   'P 1'
#
loop_
_entity.id
_entity.type
_entity.pdbx_description
1 polymer ?
#
loop_
_entity_poly.entity_id
_entity_poly.type
_entity_poly.pdbx_seq_one_letter_code
_entity_poly.pdbx_strand_id
1 'polypeptide(L)'
;MMRFALAGVLACGAAAVLAGATPVQAEVVASGFRAGQCLDMRNGTEAILWGCHGGSNQNFTFRSGTYGQLMVGGRCLATSGQAGSGLVATSCSGGRSQMWTLTSSGALRNEEGWCADVERGGGQGARIIAWTCSGAANQRWGLARYMSAVQAASQGMLNAQGAEAARSARPGVSISRSGVVAAGGNNVVAAGGANVVAAGGGNVIMPVAGVVAAGGLN
;
A
#
# COMPACT_ATOMS: atom_id res chain seq x y z
N MET A 1 -34.64 68.66 0.48
CA MET A 1 -35.45 67.44 0.19
C MET A 1 -34.59 66.47 -0.62
N MET A 2 -34.90 65.15 -0.58
CA MET A 2 -34.09 63.97 -1.01
C MET A 2 -33.01 63.54 0.02
N ARG A 3 -33.20 62.55 0.91
CA ARG A 3 -33.53 61.10 0.85
C ARG A 3 -32.29 60.17 0.96
N PHE A 4 -32.28 59.42 2.07
CA PHE A 4 -31.67 58.12 2.42
C PHE A 4 -31.03 57.27 1.30
N ALA A 5 -29.88 56.63 1.59
CA ALA A 5 -29.82 55.21 2.00
C ALA A 5 -28.36 54.73 2.20
N LEU A 6 -28.09 54.07 3.34
CA LEU A 6 -26.96 53.15 3.49
C LEU A 6 -27.24 51.90 2.65
N ALA A 7 -26.24 51.41 1.91
CA ALA A 7 -26.21 50.05 1.40
C ALA A 7 -24.85 49.42 1.75
N GLY A 8 -24.83 48.65 2.82
CA GLY A 8 -23.84 47.59 2.98
C GLY A 8 -24.30 46.39 2.17
N VAL A 9 -23.42 45.84 1.32
CA VAL A 9 -23.51 44.44 0.91
C VAL A 9 -22.11 43.84 0.98
N LEU A 10 -22.05 42.84 1.84
CA LEU A 10 -20.99 41.91 2.12
C LEU A 10 -20.76 40.96 0.92
N ALA A 11 -19.59 40.33 0.92
CA ALA A 11 -19.20 39.13 0.15
C ALA A 11 -18.48 39.40 -1.19
N CYS A 12 -17.50 38.61 -1.61
CA CYS A 12 -16.98 37.36 -1.07
C CYS A 12 -15.51 37.28 -1.49
N GLY A 13 -14.60 37.01 -0.55
CA GLY A 13 -13.22 36.68 -0.90
C GLY A 13 -13.22 35.42 -1.75
N ALA A 14 -12.75 35.51 -2.98
CA ALA A 14 -12.44 34.33 -3.77
C ALA A 14 -11.26 33.62 -3.10
N ALA A 15 -11.55 32.69 -2.19
CA ALA A 15 -10.57 31.72 -1.76
C ALA A 15 -10.20 30.88 -2.98
N ALA A 16 -9.01 31.12 -3.54
CA ALA A 16 -8.42 30.25 -4.52
C ALA A 16 -8.32 28.86 -3.90
N VAL A 17 -9.16 27.94 -4.35
CA VAL A 17 -9.03 26.52 -4.06
C VAL A 17 -7.71 26.10 -4.68
N LEU A 18 -6.66 25.95 -3.87
CA LEU A 18 -5.45 25.25 -4.27
C LEU A 18 -5.90 23.88 -4.78
N ALA A 19 -5.67 23.64 -6.08
CA ALA A 19 -5.91 22.36 -6.71
C ALA A 19 -5.29 21.27 -5.83
N GLY A 20 -6.14 20.49 -5.17
CA GLY A 20 -5.71 19.37 -4.37
C GLY A 20 -4.91 18.43 -5.26
N ALA A 21 -3.65 18.21 -4.91
CA ALA A 21 -2.93 17.06 -5.44
C ALA A 21 -3.77 15.83 -5.09
N THR A 22 -4.38 15.22 -6.10
CA THR A 22 -5.07 13.94 -5.95
C THR A 22 -4.13 12.98 -5.25
N PRO A 23 -4.57 12.21 -4.24
CA PRO A 23 -3.70 11.23 -3.61
C PRO A 23 -3.20 10.30 -4.71
N VAL A 24 -1.88 10.22 -4.90
CA VAL A 24 -1.28 9.24 -5.81
C VAL A 24 -1.60 7.87 -5.23
N GLN A 25 -2.69 7.29 -5.70
CA GLN A 25 -3.00 5.88 -5.52
C GLN A 25 -2.01 5.16 -6.44
N ALA A 26 -0.94 4.59 -5.87
CA ALA A 26 -0.08 3.73 -6.65
C ALA A 26 -0.86 2.45 -6.92
N GLU A 27 -1.08 2.15 -8.19
CA GLU A 27 -1.60 0.85 -8.58
C GLU A 27 -0.44 -0.13 -8.52
N VAL A 28 -0.55 -1.12 -7.65
CA VAL A 28 0.49 -2.13 -7.43
C VAL A 28 0.00 -3.47 -7.96
N VAL A 29 0.96 -4.28 -8.43
CA VAL A 29 0.72 -5.69 -8.74
C VAL A 29 1.04 -6.49 -7.47
N ALA A 30 0.02 -6.72 -6.65
CA ALA A 30 0.11 -7.44 -5.39
C ALA A 30 0.20 -8.95 -5.63
N SER A 31 1.02 -9.63 -4.83
CA SER A 31 1.12 -11.08 -4.84
C SER A 31 -0.09 -11.71 -4.16
N GLY A 32 -0.75 -12.64 -4.86
CA GLY A 32 -1.75 -13.53 -4.28
C GLY A 32 -1.14 -14.72 -3.53
N PHE A 33 0.18 -14.88 -3.60
CA PHE A 33 0.95 -15.94 -2.91
C PHE A 33 1.41 -15.50 -1.51
N ARG A 34 1.89 -14.26 -1.39
CA ARG A 34 2.41 -13.69 -0.14
C ARG A 34 1.74 -12.34 0.12
N ALA A 35 0.86 -12.33 1.12
CA ALA A 35 0.15 -11.12 1.53
C ALA A 35 1.14 -10.00 1.92
N GLY A 36 0.84 -8.77 1.50
CA GLY A 36 1.68 -7.60 1.76
C GLY A 36 2.94 -7.48 0.89
N GLN A 37 3.11 -8.37 -0.10
CA GLN A 37 4.21 -8.29 -1.06
C GLN A 37 3.69 -7.97 -2.48
N CYS A 38 4.51 -7.25 -3.22
CA CYS A 38 4.22 -6.67 -4.52
C CYS A 38 5.37 -6.96 -5.49
N LEU A 39 5.05 -6.99 -6.79
CA LEU A 39 6.03 -6.85 -7.85
C LEU A 39 6.77 -5.52 -7.66
N ASP A 40 8.09 -5.52 -7.75
CA ASP A 40 8.95 -4.36 -7.52
C ASP A 40 10.13 -4.37 -8.49
N MET A 41 10.46 -3.21 -9.06
CA MET A 41 11.66 -3.04 -9.88
C MET A 41 12.87 -2.65 -9.02
N ARG A 42 13.66 -3.64 -8.58
CA ARG A 42 14.94 -3.41 -7.92
C ARG A 42 15.87 -2.61 -8.84
N ASN A 43 16.41 -1.52 -8.31
CA ASN A 43 17.25 -0.57 -9.06
C ASN A 43 16.60 -0.08 -10.37
N GLY A 44 15.27 -0.11 -10.45
CA GLY A 44 14.48 0.32 -11.61
C GLY A 44 14.50 -0.63 -12.81
N THR A 45 15.13 -1.80 -12.73
CA THR A 45 15.32 -2.69 -13.89
C THR A 45 15.03 -4.16 -13.65
N GLU A 46 15.33 -4.74 -12.48
CA GLU A 46 15.11 -6.16 -12.18
C GLU A 46 13.80 -6.37 -11.41
N ALA A 47 12.91 -7.24 -11.90
CA ALA A 47 11.66 -7.55 -11.21
C ALA A 47 11.90 -8.53 -10.04
N ILE A 48 11.46 -8.14 -8.85
CA ILE A 48 11.53 -8.95 -7.62
C ILE A 48 10.20 -8.91 -6.87
N LEU A 49 10.06 -9.81 -5.90
CA LEU A 49 9.02 -9.75 -4.89
C LEU A 49 9.49 -8.89 -3.71
N TRP A 50 8.77 -7.83 -3.34
CA TRP A 50 9.15 -6.97 -2.23
C TRP A 50 7.96 -6.51 -1.42
N GLY A 51 8.17 -6.03 -0.18
CA GLY A 51 7.09 -5.47 0.62
C GLY A 51 6.43 -4.30 -0.12
N CYS A 52 5.09 -4.26 -0.15
CA CYS A 52 4.36 -3.18 -0.80
C CYS A 52 4.64 -1.85 -0.07
N HIS A 53 5.11 -0.83 -0.79
CA HIS A 53 5.44 0.49 -0.23
C HIS A 53 4.91 1.66 -1.07
N GLY A 54 4.38 1.41 -2.26
CA GLY A 54 3.73 2.43 -3.10
C GLY A 54 4.69 3.39 -3.80
N GLY A 55 6.00 3.13 -3.75
CA GLY A 55 7.00 3.86 -4.50
C GLY A 55 6.82 3.69 -6.02
N SER A 56 7.45 4.57 -6.80
CA SER A 56 7.31 4.59 -8.26
C SER A 56 7.81 3.31 -8.95
N ASN A 57 8.74 2.57 -8.33
CA ASN A 57 9.21 1.25 -8.76
C ASN A 57 8.24 0.10 -8.44
N GLN A 58 7.11 0.38 -7.79
CA GLN A 58 5.99 -0.54 -7.59
C GLN A 58 4.68 -0.03 -8.20
N ASN A 59 4.68 1.17 -8.78
CA ASN A 59 3.50 1.74 -9.42
C ASN A 59 3.42 1.22 -10.86
N PHE A 60 2.67 0.15 -11.03
CA PHE A 60 2.45 -0.52 -12.31
C PHE A 60 1.11 -0.12 -12.89
N THR A 61 1.08 0.23 -14.17
CA THR A 61 -0.16 0.62 -14.85
C THR A 61 -0.26 -0.07 -16.20
N PHE A 62 -1.37 -0.73 -16.45
CA PHE A 62 -1.68 -1.25 -17.77
C PHE A 62 -2.07 -0.12 -18.71
N ARG A 63 -1.67 -0.24 -19.97
CA ARG A 63 -2.07 0.71 -21.02
C ARG A 63 -3.59 0.71 -21.27
N SER A 64 -4.28 -0.41 -21.07
CA SER A 64 -5.74 -0.50 -21.26
C SER A 64 -6.37 -1.52 -20.31
N GLY A 65 -7.07 -1.04 -19.27
CA GLY A 65 -7.76 -1.92 -18.31
C GLY A 65 -6.78 -2.87 -17.62
N THR A 66 -6.89 -4.18 -17.90
CA THR A 66 -5.98 -5.22 -17.39
C THR A 66 -5.11 -5.85 -18.48
N TYR A 67 -4.99 -5.18 -19.64
CA TYR A 67 -4.26 -5.64 -20.82
C TYR A 67 -3.31 -4.57 -21.40
N GLY A 68 -2.30 -5.05 -22.11
CA GLY A 68 -1.36 -4.27 -22.90
C GLY A 68 -0.02 -4.09 -22.21
N GLN A 69 0.70 -3.03 -22.57
CA GLN A 69 1.97 -2.71 -21.94
C GLN A 69 1.77 -2.44 -20.44
N LEU A 70 2.52 -3.16 -19.61
CA LEU A 70 2.53 -2.96 -18.17
C LEU A 70 3.69 -2.02 -17.80
N MET A 71 3.35 -0.76 -17.55
CA MET A 71 4.31 0.34 -17.40
C MET A 71 4.71 0.54 -15.94
N VAL A 72 5.98 0.86 -15.70
CA VAL A 72 6.55 1.21 -14.38
C VAL A 72 7.72 2.16 -14.58
N GLY A 73 7.75 3.28 -13.86
CA GLY A 73 8.85 4.26 -13.94
C GLY A 73 9.18 4.76 -15.36
N GLY A 74 8.18 4.88 -16.24
CA GLY A 74 8.37 5.28 -17.65
C GLY A 74 8.94 4.19 -18.57
N ARG A 75 9.08 2.96 -18.05
CA ARG A 75 9.53 1.76 -18.78
C ARG A 75 8.41 0.72 -18.79
N CYS A 76 8.59 -0.35 -19.55
CA CYS A 76 7.64 -1.44 -19.68
C CYS A 76 8.24 -2.75 -19.16
N LEU A 77 7.47 -3.49 -18.37
CA LEU A 77 7.83 -4.83 -17.92
C LEU A 77 7.93 -5.77 -19.14
N ALA A 78 9.02 -6.51 -19.23
CA ALA A 78 9.33 -7.38 -20.35
C ALA A 78 9.87 -8.72 -19.85
N THR A 79 9.61 -9.77 -20.63
CA THR A 79 10.35 -11.03 -20.60
C THR A 79 11.47 -11.01 -21.66
N SER A 80 12.50 -11.84 -21.49
CA SER A 80 13.50 -12.10 -22.53
C SER A 80 13.14 -13.31 -23.42
N GLY A 81 11.91 -13.83 -23.31
CA GLY A 81 11.39 -14.94 -24.11
C GLY A 81 11.90 -16.33 -23.70
N GLN A 82 12.61 -16.44 -22.58
CA GLN A 82 13.22 -17.69 -22.12
C GLN A 82 12.67 -18.12 -20.75
N ALA A 83 12.38 -19.41 -20.58
CA ALA A 83 11.95 -19.95 -19.29
C ALA A 83 13.03 -19.73 -18.21
N GLY A 84 12.62 -19.27 -17.03
CA GLY A 84 13.53 -18.98 -15.91
C GLY A 84 14.27 -17.65 -16.01
N SER A 85 14.15 -16.94 -17.14
CA SER A 85 14.70 -15.60 -17.25
C SER A 85 13.95 -14.63 -16.33
N GLY A 86 14.69 -13.69 -15.72
CA GLY A 86 14.09 -12.65 -14.89
C GLY A 86 13.33 -11.66 -15.74
N LEU A 87 12.17 -11.21 -15.26
CA LEU A 87 11.47 -10.10 -15.89
C LEU A 87 12.22 -8.79 -15.62
N VAL A 88 12.20 -7.89 -16.61
CA VAL A 88 12.95 -6.64 -16.57
C VAL A 88 12.10 -5.45 -17.01
N ALA A 89 12.39 -4.26 -16.51
CA ALA A 89 11.84 -3.02 -17.06
C ALA A 89 12.76 -2.49 -18.17
N THR A 90 12.22 -2.37 -19.38
CA THR A 90 12.96 -1.87 -20.54
C THR A 90 12.19 -0.76 -21.28
N SER A 91 12.82 -0.10 -22.23
CA SER A 91 12.16 0.90 -23.06
C SER A 91 10.90 0.30 -23.72
N CYS A 92 9.80 1.03 -23.67
CA CYS A 92 8.52 0.58 -24.21
C CYS A 92 8.58 0.51 -25.75
N SER A 93 8.56 -0.69 -26.31
CA SER A 93 8.60 -0.95 -27.75
C SER A 93 7.24 -1.36 -28.32
N GLY A 94 6.34 -1.85 -27.48
CA GLY A 94 5.05 -2.41 -27.92
C GLY A 94 5.16 -3.83 -28.47
N GLY A 95 6.31 -4.49 -28.31
CA GLY A 95 6.48 -5.89 -28.68
C GLY A 95 5.72 -6.85 -27.76
N ARG A 96 5.47 -8.07 -28.25
CA ARG A 96 4.75 -9.15 -27.52
C ARG A 96 5.38 -9.50 -26.17
N SER A 97 6.70 -9.39 -26.05
CA SER A 97 7.43 -9.57 -24.79
C SER A 97 7.02 -8.58 -23.68
N GLN A 98 6.39 -7.46 -24.05
CA GLN A 98 5.94 -6.40 -23.15
C GLN A 98 4.42 -6.32 -23.00
N MET A 99 3.67 -7.14 -23.74
CA MET A 99 2.22 -7.16 -23.67
C MET A 99 1.78 -8.17 -22.63
N TRP A 100 1.09 -7.71 -21.61
CA TRP A 100 0.65 -8.50 -20.47
C TRP A 100 -0.87 -8.45 -20.34
N THR A 101 -1.43 -9.50 -19.76
CA THR A 101 -2.82 -9.57 -19.32
C THR A 101 -2.83 -10.04 -17.88
N LEU A 102 -3.51 -9.32 -17.00
CA LEU A 102 -3.92 -9.88 -15.72
C LEU A 102 -5.26 -10.59 -15.90
N THR A 103 -5.26 -11.91 -15.77
CA THR A 103 -6.46 -12.74 -15.93
C THR A 103 -7.34 -12.70 -14.69
N SER A 104 -8.61 -13.08 -14.82
CA SER A 104 -9.54 -13.24 -13.69
C SER A 104 -9.10 -14.32 -12.69
N SER A 105 -8.30 -15.29 -13.13
CA SER A 105 -7.67 -16.30 -12.26
C SER A 105 -6.43 -15.78 -11.51
N GLY A 106 -6.07 -14.51 -11.70
CA GLY A 106 -4.91 -13.87 -11.08
C GLY A 106 -3.58 -14.22 -11.73
N ALA A 107 -3.55 -14.76 -12.94
CA ALA A 107 -2.30 -14.96 -13.66
C ALA A 107 -1.91 -13.67 -14.38
N LEU A 108 -0.67 -13.22 -14.21
CA LEU A 108 -0.08 -12.16 -15.03
C LEU A 108 0.65 -12.81 -16.20
N ARG A 109 -0.03 -12.89 -17.36
CA ARG A 109 0.42 -13.63 -18.54
C ARG A 109 0.87 -12.70 -19.65
N ASN A 110 2.01 -12.97 -20.27
CA ASN A 110 2.49 -12.23 -21.42
C ASN A 110 2.05 -12.86 -22.76
N GLU A 111 2.10 -12.10 -23.85
CA GLU A 111 1.71 -12.58 -25.18
C GLU A 111 2.64 -13.64 -25.79
N GLU A 112 3.83 -13.85 -25.22
CA GLU A 112 4.71 -14.97 -25.59
C GLU A 112 4.35 -16.27 -24.85
N GLY A 113 3.35 -16.23 -23.97
CA GLY A 113 2.82 -17.41 -23.28
C GLY A 113 3.37 -17.65 -21.88
N TRP A 114 4.25 -16.77 -21.37
CA TRP A 114 4.82 -16.87 -20.03
C TRP A 114 3.92 -16.26 -18.97
N CYS A 115 3.98 -16.80 -17.76
CA CYS A 115 3.40 -16.21 -16.56
C CYS A 115 4.51 -15.60 -15.71
N ALA A 116 4.23 -14.45 -15.07
CA ALA A 116 5.09 -13.92 -14.02
C ALA A 116 5.03 -14.85 -12.80
N ASP A 117 6.18 -15.36 -12.40
CA ASP A 117 6.31 -16.39 -11.38
C ASP A 117 7.32 -15.96 -10.32
N VAL A 118 6.98 -16.08 -9.04
CA VAL A 118 7.95 -15.89 -7.96
C VAL A 118 8.87 -17.11 -7.95
N GLU A 119 10.14 -16.91 -8.32
CA GLU A 119 11.11 -17.98 -8.50
C GLU A 119 11.15 -18.91 -7.28
N ARG A 120 10.84 -20.20 -7.53
CA ARG A 120 10.80 -21.27 -6.51
C ARG A 120 9.87 -20.99 -5.32
N GLY A 121 8.91 -20.07 -5.45
CA GLY A 121 8.04 -19.65 -4.33
C GLY A 121 8.81 -18.94 -3.21
N GLY A 122 9.92 -18.27 -3.56
CA GLY A 122 10.77 -17.53 -2.62
C GLY A 122 10.05 -16.42 -1.86
N GLY A 123 10.73 -15.86 -0.86
CA GLY A 123 10.24 -14.76 -0.02
C GLY A 123 10.59 -13.38 -0.57
N GLN A 124 10.68 -12.41 0.34
CA GLN A 124 11.11 -11.05 0.00
C GLN A 124 12.49 -11.08 -0.67
N GLY A 125 12.61 -10.37 -1.79
CA GLY A 125 13.81 -10.29 -2.60
C GLY A 125 13.94 -11.38 -3.67
N ALA A 126 13.05 -12.37 -3.71
CA ALA A 126 13.02 -13.38 -4.75
C ALA A 126 12.76 -12.75 -6.13
N ARG A 127 13.39 -13.30 -7.18
CA ARG A 127 13.20 -12.83 -8.55
C ARG A 127 11.80 -13.18 -9.05
N ILE A 128 11.27 -12.32 -9.91
CA ILE A 128 10.10 -12.65 -10.72
C ILE A 128 10.61 -13.07 -12.09
N ILE A 129 10.24 -14.28 -12.51
CA ILE A 129 10.73 -14.91 -13.73
C ILE A 129 9.60 -15.15 -14.71
N ALA A 130 9.96 -15.25 -15.99
CA ALA A 130 9.11 -15.82 -17.01
C ALA A 130 9.06 -17.34 -16.84
N TRP A 131 7.90 -17.89 -16.50
CA TRP A 131 7.74 -19.33 -16.32
C TRP A 131 6.48 -19.86 -17.00
N THR A 132 6.47 -21.15 -17.29
CA THR A 132 5.30 -21.82 -17.86
C THR A 132 4.10 -21.62 -16.92
N CYS A 133 2.99 -21.18 -17.48
CA CYS A 133 1.74 -21.00 -16.74
C CYS A 133 1.23 -22.35 -16.22
N SER A 134 1.22 -22.52 -14.90
CA SER A 134 0.77 -23.75 -14.23
C SER A 134 -0.44 -23.53 -13.32
N GLY A 135 -0.77 -22.27 -13.01
CA GLY A 135 -1.78 -21.94 -12.00
C GLY A 135 -1.29 -22.18 -10.56
N ALA A 136 0.01 -22.37 -10.36
CA ALA A 136 0.59 -22.47 -9.03
C ALA A 136 0.38 -21.19 -8.21
N ALA A 137 0.40 -21.32 -6.88
CA ALA A 137 0.14 -20.20 -5.98
C ALA A 137 1.11 -19.03 -6.21
N ASN A 138 2.39 -19.32 -6.46
CA ASN A 138 3.45 -18.34 -6.76
C ASN A 138 3.31 -17.63 -8.13
N GLN A 139 2.25 -17.93 -8.90
CA GLN A 139 1.88 -17.24 -10.14
C GLN A 139 0.59 -16.41 -9.98
N ARG A 140 0.10 -16.24 -8.74
CA ARG A 140 -1.10 -15.47 -8.42
C ARG A 140 -0.74 -14.02 -8.13
N TRP A 141 -1.44 -13.12 -8.79
CA TRP A 141 -1.28 -11.67 -8.74
C TRP A 141 -2.65 -10.98 -8.75
N GLY A 142 -2.70 -9.75 -8.27
CA GLY A 142 -3.88 -8.89 -8.31
C GLY A 142 -3.49 -7.43 -8.43
N LEU A 143 -4.38 -6.60 -8.97
CA LEU A 143 -4.23 -5.16 -8.90
C LEU A 143 -4.79 -4.68 -7.57
N ALA A 144 -3.98 -3.93 -6.83
CA ALA A 144 -4.39 -3.29 -5.60
C ALA A 144 -3.99 -1.82 -5.65
N ARG A 145 -4.72 -0.98 -4.93
CA ARG A 145 -4.30 0.40 -4.68
C ARG A 145 -3.52 0.41 -3.38
N TYR A 146 -2.23 0.72 -3.47
CA TYR A 146 -1.49 1.03 -2.27
C TYR A 146 -1.92 2.41 -1.79
N MET A 147 -2.50 2.44 -0.60
CA MET A 147 -2.90 3.68 0.05
C MET A 147 -2.08 3.82 1.31
N SER A 148 -1.39 4.96 1.42
CA SER A 148 -0.81 5.32 2.70
C SER A 148 -1.93 5.43 3.73
N ALA A 149 -1.59 5.19 4.98
CA ALA A 149 -2.55 5.25 6.08
C ALA A 149 -3.21 6.66 6.17
N VAL A 150 -2.50 7.71 5.75
CA VAL A 150 -3.00 9.09 5.60
C VAL A 150 -4.02 9.22 4.45
N GLN A 151 -3.81 8.52 3.33
CA GLN A 151 -4.74 8.53 2.19
C GLN A 151 -6.00 7.68 2.46
N ALA A 152 -5.86 6.56 3.17
CA ALA A 152 -7.01 5.77 3.61
C ALA A 152 -7.88 6.55 4.62
N ALA A 153 -7.24 7.34 5.50
CA ALA A 153 -7.89 8.26 6.40
C ALA A 153 -8.64 9.39 5.66
N SER A 154 -8.02 10.01 4.65
CA SER A 154 -8.63 11.12 3.92
C SER A 154 -9.80 10.70 3.01
N GLN A 155 -9.89 9.42 2.65
CA GLN A 155 -11.01 8.85 1.88
C GLN A 155 -12.12 8.22 2.76
N GLY A 156 -12.07 8.42 4.09
CA GLY A 156 -13.10 7.91 5.00
C GLY A 156 -13.17 6.37 5.08
N MET A 157 -12.15 5.66 4.55
CA MET A 157 -12.05 4.21 4.66
C MET A 157 -11.58 3.76 6.04
N LEU A 158 -11.06 4.69 6.84
CA LEU A 158 -10.80 4.53 8.26
C LEU A 158 -11.80 5.40 9.04
N ASN A 159 -12.34 4.90 10.15
CA ASN A 159 -13.07 5.75 11.09
C ASN A 159 -12.08 6.73 11.77
N ALA A 160 -12.60 7.77 12.45
CA ALA A 160 -11.77 8.81 13.07
C ALA A 160 -10.62 8.24 13.94
N GLN A 161 -10.86 7.11 14.61
CA GLN A 161 -9.85 6.38 15.39
C GLN A 161 -8.78 5.70 14.52
N GLY A 162 -9.16 5.07 13.40
CA GLY A 162 -8.23 4.45 12.46
C GLY A 162 -7.36 5.48 11.73
N ALA A 163 -7.90 6.66 11.45
CA ALA A 163 -7.19 7.77 10.82
C ALA A 163 -6.11 8.39 11.72
N GLU A 164 -6.39 8.53 13.01
CA GLU A 164 -5.44 9.02 14.02
C GLU A 164 -4.34 7.97 14.29
N ALA A 165 -4.74 6.70 14.39
CA ALA A 165 -3.85 5.54 14.55
C ALA A 165 -2.83 5.42 13.40
N ALA A 166 -3.31 5.59 12.18
CA ALA A 166 -2.53 5.62 10.94
C ALA A 166 -1.45 6.72 10.90
N ARG A 167 -1.74 7.90 11.46
CA ARG A 167 -0.82 9.04 11.48
C ARG A 167 0.26 8.94 12.56
N SER A 168 0.05 8.09 13.57
CA SER A 168 0.92 7.94 14.74
C SER A 168 1.76 6.64 14.75
N ALA A 169 1.50 5.72 13.81
CA ALA A 169 2.17 4.42 13.78
C ALA A 169 3.66 4.53 13.36
N ARG A 170 4.55 4.36 14.34
CA ARG A 170 5.97 4.06 14.12
C ARG A 170 6.16 2.56 13.79
N PRO A 171 7.28 2.15 13.17
CA PRO A 171 7.58 0.74 12.95
C PRO A 171 7.49 -0.07 14.26
N GLY A 172 6.67 -1.13 14.29
CA GLY A 172 6.50 -2.03 15.44
C GLY A 172 5.24 -1.83 16.29
N VAL A 173 4.39 -0.85 15.96
CA VAL A 173 3.09 -0.64 16.63
C VAL A 173 1.95 -1.09 15.71
N SER A 174 1.14 -2.04 16.18
CA SER A 174 -0.05 -2.51 15.45
C SER A 174 -1.32 -2.00 16.14
N ILE A 175 -2.19 -1.34 15.38
CA ILE A 175 -3.46 -0.81 15.88
C ILE A 175 -4.60 -1.52 15.16
N SER A 176 -5.50 -2.13 15.94
CA SER A 176 -6.71 -2.82 15.45
C SER A 176 -7.95 -2.18 16.07
N ARG A 177 -9.14 -2.48 15.51
CA ARG A 177 -10.44 -2.10 16.11
C ARG A 177 -10.62 -2.62 17.54
N SER A 178 -9.86 -3.64 17.92
CA SER A 178 -9.93 -4.30 19.23
C SER A 178 -8.87 -3.82 20.23
N GLY A 179 -7.96 -2.91 19.86
CA GLY A 179 -6.96 -2.36 20.77
C GLY A 179 -5.60 -2.04 20.13
N VAL A 180 -4.67 -1.55 20.96
CA VAL A 180 -3.27 -1.30 20.62
C VAL A 180 -2.42 -2.46 21.12
N VAL A 181 -1.64 -3.09 20.24
CA VAL A 181 -0.65 -4.10 20.62
C VAL A 181 0.74 -3.55 20.32
N ALA A 182 1.49 -3.28 21.38
CA ALA A 182 2.90 -2.90 21.30
C ALA A 182 3.76 -4.15 21.54
N ALA A 183 4.57 -4.54 20.55
CA ALA A 183 5.56 -5.61 20.71
C ALA A 183 6.93 -4.99 21.03
N GLY A 184 7.72 -5.63 21.91
CA GLY A 184 9.02 -5.13 22.37
C GLY A 184 8.95 -4.17 23.56
N GLY A 185 10.07 -3.50 23.89
CA GLY A 185 10.19 -2.54 25.01
C GLY A 185 9.51 -1.18 24.77
N ASN A 186 8.41 -1.16 24.01
CA ASN A 186 7.69 0.07 23.66
C ASN A 186 6.69 0.43 24.77
N ASN A 187 6.60 1.72 25.11
CA ASN A 187 5.62 2.22 26.07
C ASN A 187 4.30 2.58 25.37
N VAL A 188 3.17 2.24 26.01
CA VAL A 188 1.84 2.73 25.61
C VAL A 188 1.47 3.88 26.56
N VAL A 189 1.28 5.08 26.03
CA VAL A 189 0.88 6.27 26.80
C VAL A 189 -0.54 6.67 26.41
N ALA A 190 -1.48 6.53 27.33
CA ALA A 190 -2.85 7.04 27.17
C ALA A 190 -2.93 8.48 27.69
N ALA A 191 -3.20 9.44 26.81
CA ALA A 191 -3.49 10.83 27.20
C ALA A 191 -5.01 11.02 27.31
N GLY A 192 -5.46 11.76 28.34
CA GLY A 192 -6.88 12.16 28.47
C GLY A 192 -7.76 11.25 29.34
N GLY A 193 -7.20 10.49 30.28
CA GLY A 193 -7.98 9.74 31.27
C GLY A 193 -8.52 8.38 30.79
N ALA A 194 -7.98 7.82 29.71
CA ALA A 194 -8.29 6.47 29.27
C ALA A 194 -7.59 5.41 30.14
N ASN A 195 -8.26 4.28 30.37
CA ASN A 195 -7.70 3.14 31.10
C ASN A 195 -6.76 2.33 30.20
N VAL A 196 -5.56 2.01 30.71
CA VAL A 196 -4.62 1.08 30.06
C VAL A 196 -4.72 -0.27 30.77
N VAL A 197 -5.22 -1.30 30.08
CA VAL A 197 -5.30 -2.68 30.62
C VAL A 197 -4.22 -3.52 29.93
N ALA A 198 -3.19 -3.90 30.69
CA ALA A 198 -2.17 -4.84 30.22
C ALA A 198 -2.58 -6.27 30.63
N ALA A 199 -2.80 -7.15 29.66
CA ALA A 199 -2.98 -8.58 29.91
C ALA A 199 -1.62 -9.27 29.82
N GLY A 200 -0.97 -9.51 30.95
CA GLY A 200 0.36 -10.18 31.03
C GLY A 200 1.35 -9.46 31.95
N GLY A 201 2.62 -9.89 31.97
CA GLY A 201 3.66 -9.42 32.90
C GLY A 201 4.36 -8.10 32.55
N GLY A 202 3.72 -7.22 31.78
CA GLY A 202 4.28 -5.91 31.41
C GLY A 202 4.01 -4.82 32.46
N ASN A 203 4.91 -3.85 32.62
CA ASN A 203 4.74 -2.71 33.52
C ASN A 203 3.94 -1.57 32.85
N VAL A 204 3.03 -0.96 33.62
CA VAL A 204 2.32 0.28 33.24
C VAL A 204 2.90 1.42 34.07
N ILE A 205 3.57 2.39 33.43
CA ILE A 205 4.15 3.56 34.10
C ILE A 205 3.28 4.78 33.76
N MET A 206 2.59 5.34 34.76
CA MET A 206 1.80 6.58 34.62
C MET A 206 2.42 7.72 35.44
N PRO A 207 2.54 8.94 34.90
CA PRO A 207 3.23 10.06 35.57
C PRO A 207 2.39 10.80 36.62
N VAL A 208 1.14 10.41 36.88
CA VAL A 208 0.27 11.04 37.89
C VAL A 208 -0.43 9.99 38.76
N ALA A 209 -0.43 10.25 40.07
CA ALA A 209 -0.78 9.31 41.12
C ALA A 209 -2.23 8.81 41.04
N GLY A 210 -2.39 7.49 41.03
CA GLY A 210 -3.70 6.82 41.04
C GLY A 210 -3.58 5.37 40.57
N VAL A 211 -2.93 4.52 41.37
CA VAL A 211 -2.92 3.07 41.12
C VAL A 211 -4.12 2.44 41.83
N VAL A 212 -4.98 1.75 41.08
CA VAL A 212 -5.74 0.61 41.60
C VAL A 212 -5.25 -0.63 40.86
N ALA A 213 -4.17 -1.21 41.37
CA ALA A 213 -3.75 -2.55 40.99
C ALA A 213 -4.41 -3.52 41.99
N ALA A 214 -5.50 -4.16 41.57
CA ALA A 214 -6.01 -5.35 42.25
C ALA A 214 -5.75 -6.55 41.34
N GLY A 215 -4.55 -7.14 41.46
CA GLY A 215 -4.28 -8.50 41.00
C GLY A 215 -4.63 -9.47 42.12
N GLY A 216 -5.85 -10.01 42.09
CA GLY A 216 -6.21 -11.18 42.87
C GLY A 216 -5.73 -12.44 42.15
N LEU A 217 -4.99 -13.29 42.86
CA LEU A 217 -4.48 -14.58 42.41
C LEU A 217 -5.63 -15.51 41.98
N ASN A 218 -5.41 -16.23 40.88
CA ASN A 218 -5.64 -17.68 40.76
C ASN A 218 -4.76 -18.24 39.65
#